data_AF-A0A846B7A4-F1
#
_entry.id   AF-A0A846B7A4-F1
#
_cell.length_a   1.000
_cell.length_b   1.000
_cell.length_c   1.000
_cell.angle_alpha   90.00
_cell.angle_beta   90.00
_cell.angle_gamma   90.00
#
_symmetry.space_group_name_H-M   'P 1'
#
loop_
_entity.id
_entity.type
_entity.pdbx_description
1 polymer ?
#
loop_
_entity_poly.entity_id
_entity_poly.type
_entity_poly.pdbx_seq_one_letter_code
_entity_poly.pdbx_strand_id
1 'polypeptide(L)'
;MTALVQTRSTQTLWTDFCNWITSTDNRLYIGWFGVLMIPTLLTATSVFIIAFIAAPPVDIDGIREPVSGSLLYGNNIISGAVVPTSNAIGLHFYPIWEAASLDEWLFNGGPYELIVCHFLLGICCYMGREWELSFRLGMRPWISVAYS
;
A
#
# COMPACT_ATOMS: atom_id res chain seq x y z
N MET A 1 -32.36 -10.00 -48.59
CA MET A 1 -31.34 -9.17 -47.92
C MET A 1 -31.89 -8.72 -46.58
N THR A 2 -31.59 -9.45 -45.51
CA THR A 2 -31.95 -9.07 -44.14
C THR A 2 -30.84 -8.17 -43.60
N ALA A 3 -31.10 -6.86 -43.56
CA ALA A 3 -30.20 -5.90 -42.94
C ALA A 3 -30.21 -6.16 -41.42
N LEU A 4 -29.10 -6.70 -40.91
CA LEU A 4 -28.85 -6.75 -39.47
C LEU A 4 -28.65 -5.30 -39.01
N VAL A 5 -29.67 -4.75 -38.35
CA VAL A 5 -29.54 -3.50 -37.59
C VAL A 5 -28.56 -3.79 -36.47
N GLN A 6 -27.29 -3.42 -36.69
CA GLN A 6 -26.28 -3.38 -35.65
C GLN A 6 -26.68 -2.24 -34.72
N THR A 7 -27.41 -2.55 -33.65
CA THR A 7 -27.57 -1.64 -32.52
C THR A 7 -26.18 -1.45 -31.93
N ARG A 8 -25.48 -0.38 -32.34
CA ARG A 8 -24.37 0.17 -31.57
C ARG A 8 -24.95 0.52 -30.20
N SER A 9 -24.76 -0.36 -29.22
CA SER A 9 -24.89 0.06 -27.84
C SER A 9 -23.88 1.18 -27.67
N THR A 10 -24.34 2.39 -27.40
CA THR A 10 -23.48 3.47 -26.92
C THR A 10 -22.92 3.03 -25.58
N GLN A 11 -21.80 2.32 -25.60
CA GLN A 11 -21.05 2.00 -24.39
C GLN A 11 -20.67 3.31 -23.71
N THR A 12 -20.96 3.39 -22.42
CA THR A 12 -20.61 4.57 -21.64
C THR A 12 -19.13 4.50 -21.27
N LEU A 13 -18.49 5.65 -21.03
CA LEU A 13 -17.11 5.71 -20.53
C LEU A 13 -16.93 4.86 -19.27
N TRP A 14 -17.95 4.80 -18.41
CA TRP A 14 -17.94 3.96 -17.22
C TRP A 14 -17.94 2.46 -17.55
N THR A 15 -18.68 2.04 -18.57
CA THR A 15 -18.68 0.65 -19.06
C THR A 15 -17.30 0.27 -19.59
N ASP A 16 -16.69 1.15 -20.38
CA ASP A 16 -15.35 0.91 -20.93
C ASP A 16 -14.29 0.83 -19.83
N PHE A 17 -14.37 1.72 -18.84
CA PHE A 17 -13.51 1.69 -17.66
C PHE A 17 -13.67 0.38 -16.86
N CYS A 18 -14.91 -0.03 -16.56
CA CYS A 18 -15.18 -1.29 -15.86
C CYS A 18 -14.61 -2.48 -16.62
N ASN A 19 -14.86 -2.54 -17.94
CA ASN A 19 -14.35 -3.61 -18.81
C ASN A 19 -12.83 -3.69 -18.77
N TRP A 20 -12.14 -2.54 -18.79
CA TRP A 20 -10.69 -2.48 -18.71
C TRP A 20 -10.15 -2.90 -17.34
N ILE A 21 -10.73 -2.42 -16.24
CA ILE A 21 -10.32 -2.76 -14.86
C ILE A 21 -10.42 -4.27 -14.62
N THR A 22 -11.50 -4.91 -15.09
CA THR A 22 -11.71 -6.34 -14.91
C THR A 22 -11.21 -7.21 -16.06
N SER A 23 -10.44 -6.65 -17.00
CA SER A 23 -9.92 -7.41 -18.14
C SER A 23 -8.86 -8.42 -17.71
N THR A 24 -9.00 -9.65 -18.19
CA THR A 24 -8.04 -10.75 -18.02
C THR A 24 -6.85 -10.64 -18.97
N ASP A 25 -6.92 -9.76 -19.97
CA ASP A 25 -5.86 -9.59 -20.98
C ASP A 25 -4.77 -8.61 -20.53
N ASN A 26 -4.99 -7.91 -19.41
CA ASN A 26 -3.96 -7.07 -18.81
C ASN A 26 -2.77 -7.93 -18.35
N ARG A 27 -1.53 -7.49 -18.65
CA ARG A 27 -0.30 -8.20 -18.26
C ARG A 27 -0.23 -8.49 -16.76
N LEU A 28 -0.74 -7.56 -15.95
CA LEU A 28 -1.00 -7.73 -14.54
C LEU A 28 -2.47 -7.36 -14.32
N TYR A 29 -3.28 -8.31 -13.85
CA TYR A 29 -4.69 -8.07 -13.55
C TYR A 29 -4.84 -6.90 -12.56
N ILE A 30 -5.82 -6.02 -12.78
CA ILE A 30 -6.11 -4.92 -11.86
C ILE A 30 -7.20 -5.37 -10.90
N GLY A 31 -8.44 -5.49 -11.37
CA GLY A 31 -9.60 -5.78 -10.55
C GLY A 31 -9.98 -4.62 -9.63
N TRP A 32 -11.14 -4.73 -8.98
CA TRP A 32 -11.61 -3.70 -8.05
C TRP A 32 -10.74 -3.60 -6.81
N PHE A 33 -10.20 -4.73 -6.34
CA PHE A 33 -9.22 -4.70 -5.26
C PHE A 33 -7.89 -4.04 -5.67
N GLY A 34 -7.49 -4.18 -6.94
CA GLY A 34 -6.30 -3.53 -7.49
C GLY A 34 -6.34 -2.01 -7.41
N VAL A 35 -7.53 -1.41 -7.53
CA VAL A 35 -7.73 0.05 -7.44
C VAL A 35 -7.27 0.61 -6.10
N LEU A 36 -7.43 -0.15 -5.00
CA LEU A 36 -6.95 0.24 -3.67
C LEU A 36 -5.53 -0.27 -3.41
N MET A 37 -5.25 -1.52 -3.82
CA MET A 37 -3.96 -2.18 -3.61
C MET A 37 -2.79 -1.41 -4.23
N ILE A 38 -2.93 -0.95 -5.47
CA ILE A 38 -1.84 -0.30 -6.21
C ILE A 38 -1.39 1.00 -5.50
N PRO A 39 -2.25 2.01 -5.25
CA PRO A 39 -1.79 3.24 -4.62
C PRO A 39 -1.28 3.01 -3.20
N THR A 40 -1.90 2.13 -2.41
CA THR A 40 -1.48 1.87 -1.03
C THR A 40 -0.10 1.20 -0.96
N LEU A 41 0.15 0.16 -1.77
CA LEU A 41 1.45 -0.50 -1.81
C LEU A 41 2.54 0.39 -2.40
N LEU A 42 2.23 1.23 -3.39
CA LEU A 42 3.19 2.20 -3.93
C LEU A 42 3.59 3.26 -2.89
N THR A 43 2.62 3.78 -2.13
CA THR A 43 2.89 4.70 -1.03
C THR A 43 3.75 4.04 0.05
N ALA A 44 3.37 2.85 0.52
CA ALA A 44 4.15 2.12 1.53
C ALA A 44 5.58 1.83 1.06
N THR A 45 5.75 1.38 -0.19
CA THR A 45 7.06 1.04 -0.76
C THR A 45 7.96 2.27 -0.92
N SER A 46 7.41 3.37 -1.45
CA SER A 46 8.18 4.60 -1.67
C SER A 46 8.66 5.20 -0.34
N VAL A 47 7.78 5.28 0.66
CA VAL A 47 8.15 5.79 1.99
C VAL A 47 9.13 4.86 2.69
N PHE A 48 8.95 3.53 2.60
CA PHE A 48 9.89 2.56 3.17
C PHE A 48 11.31 2.72 2.59
N ILE A 49 11.43 2.82 1.26
CA ILE A 49 12.75 2.97 0.61
C ILE A 49 13.44 4.25 1.09
N ILE A 50 12.73 5.38 1.10
CA ILE A 50 13.30 6.66 1.52
C ILE A 50 13.68 6.62 3.01
N ALA A 51 12.80 6.11 3.88
CA ALA A 51 13.04 6.05 5.31
C ALA A 51 14.22 5.10 5.66
N PHE A 52 14.29 3.94 5.02
CA PHE A 52 15.37 2.98 5.24
C PHE A 52 16.74 3.55 4.83
N ILE A 53 16.78 4.39 3.80
CA ILE A 53 18.02 5.02 3.34
C ILE A 53 18.39 6.22 4.20
N ALA A 54 17.43 7.11 4.49
CA ALA A 54 17.73 8.48 4.91
C ALA A 54 16.97 9.00 6.14
N ALA A 55 16.12 8.21 6.81
CA ALA A 55 15.42 8.70 8.00
C ALA A 55 16.41 9.07 9.13
N PRO A 56 16.19 10.18 9.85
CA PRO A 56 16.96 10.49 11.05
C PRO A 56 16.64 9.51 12.20
N PRO A 57 17.42 9.55 13.30
CA PRO A 57 17.13 8.76 14.50
C PRO A 57 15.75 9.06 15.10
N VAL A 58 15.10 8.03 15.62
CA VAL A 58 13.70 8.06 16.12
C VAL A 58 13.62 7.72 17.60
N ASP A 59 12.86 8.48 18.38
CA ASP A 59 12.64 8.25 19.82
C ASP A 59 11.56 7.18 20.08
N ILE A 60 11.90 5.91 19.82
CA ILE A 60 10.98 4.77 19.87
C ILE A 60 10.30 4.60 21.24
N ASP A 61 11.04 4.75 22.35
CA ASP A 61 10.51 4.52 23.70
C ASP A 61 9.89 5.77 24.32
N GLY A 62 9.96 6.92 23.64
CA GLY A 62 9.43 8.20 24.14
C GLY A 62 10.20 8.75 25.34
N ILE A 63 11.42 8.26 25.56
CA ILE A 63 12.30 8.65 26.68
C ILE A 63 13.37 9.65 26.27
N ARG A 64 13.27 10.20 25.05
CA ARG A 64 14.25 11.11 24.44
C ARG A 64 15.60 10.45 24.18
N GLU A 65 15.58 9.18 23.79
CA GLU A 65 16.77 8.40 23.38
C GLU A 65 16.61 7.91 21.94
N PRO A 66 16.98 8.72 20.93
CA PRO A 66 16.73 8.38 19.53
C PRO A 66 17.62 7.22 19.04
N VAL A 67 17.00 6.27 18.35
CA VAL A 67 17.65 5.11 17.74
C VAL A 67 17.86 5.36 16.25
N SER A 68 19.08 5.18 15.76
CA SER A 68 19.40 5.27 14.33
C SER A 68 18.97 3.99 13.61
N GLY A 69 18.11 4.12 12.60
CA GLY A 69 17.66 2.99 11.77
C GLY A 69 18.15 3.01 10.31
N SER A 70 18.55 4.16 9.78
CA SER A 70 18.80 4.29 8.34
C SER A 70 20.27 4.10 7.94
N LEU A 71 20.48 3.81 6.64
CA LEU A 71 21.82 3.58 6.07
C LEU A 71 22.73 4.82 6.19
N LEU A 72 22.21 6.01 5.88
CA LEU A 72 22.98 7.25 5.97
C LEU A 72 23.38 7.61 7.42
N TYR A 73 22.72 7.03 8.41
CA TYR A 73 23.02 7.22 9.83
C TYR A 73 23.76 6.01 10.44
N GLY A 74 24.58 5.31 9.63
CA GLY A 74 25.58 4.36 10.10
C GLY A 74 25.13 2.90 10.17
N ASN A 75 23.96 2.57 9.62
CA ASN A 75 23.49 1.18 9.54
C ASN A 75 23.91 0.49 8.24
N ASN A 76 24.04 -0.83 8.29
CA ASN A 76 24.15 -1.69 7.12
C ASN A 76 22.81 -2.40 6.85
N ILE A 77 22.76 -3.30 5.85
CA ILE A 77 21.53 -4.02 5.50
C ILE A 77 20.98 -4.89 6.64
N ILE A 78 21.84 -5.39 7.53
CA ILE A 78 21.45 -6.25 8.66
C ILE A 78 20.97 -5.41 9.84
N SER A 79 21.63 -4.28 10.13
CA SER A 79 21.29 -3.43 11.27
C SER A 79 20.24 -2.37 10.96
N GLY A 80 20.00 -2.08 9.67
CA GLY A 80 19.06 -1.05 9.24
C GLY A 80 17.60 -1.45 9.48
N ALA A 81 16.78 -0.47 9.86
CA ALA A 81 15.35 -0.63 10.08
C ALA A 81 14.62 0.71 9.90
N VAL A 82 13.32 0.65 9.59
CA VAL A 82 12.42 1.78 9.85
C VAL A 82 11.93 1.64 11.28
N VAL A 83 12.38 2.54 12.14
CA VAL A 83 12.15 2.47 13.60
C VAL A 83 10.67 2.72 13.92
N PRO A 84 10.04 1.93 14.81
CA PRO A 84 8.67 2.12 15.24
C PRO A 84 8.33 3.51 15.80
N THR A 85 7.06 3.87 15.70
CA THR A 85 6.49 5.11 16.25
C THR A 85 6.74 5.21 17.76
N SER A 86 7.02 6.42 18.23
CA SER A 86 7.32 6.70 19.64
C SER A 86 6.21 6.23 20.58
N ASN A 87 6.59 5.62 21.70
CA ASN A 87 5.68 5.25 22.79
C ASN A 87 4.95 6.46 23.40
N ALA A 88 5.48 7.68 23.25
CA ALA A 88 4.78 8.90 23.65
C ALA A 88 3.50 9.17 22.83
N ILE A 89 3.41 8.62 21.61
CA ILE A 89 2.19 8.63 20.78
C ILE A 89 1.25 7.50 21.20
N GLY A 90 1.79 6.36 21.63
CA GLY A 90 0.99 5.20 22.01
C GLY A 90 0.18 4.65 20.82
N LEU A 91 -1.15 4.66 20.93
CA LEU A 91 -2.07 4.20 19.87
C LEU A 91 -2.82 5.34 19.19
N HIS A 92 -2.39 6.59 19.41
CA HIS A 92 -2.94 7.73 18.70
C HIS A 92 -2.55 7.67 17.22
N PHE A 93 -3.49 8.04 16.36
CA PHE A 93 -3.25 8.13 14.93
C PHE A 93 -2.35 9.34 14.64
N TYR A 94 -1.15 9.12 14.09
CA TYR A 94 -0.15 10.18 13.87
C TYR A 94 0.22 10.37 12.39
N PRO A 95 -0.71 10.90 11.57
CA PRO A 95 -0.43 11.25 10.19
C PRO A 95 0.45 12.51 10.11
N ILE A 96 1.01 12.75 8.92
CA ILE A 96 1.93 13.88 8.67
C ILE A 96 1.36 15.23 9.13
N TRP A 97 0.05 15.45 8.99
CA TRP A 97 -0.60 16.72 9.32
C TRP A 97 -0.92 16.91 10.81
N GLU A 98 -0.71 15.91 11.66
CA GLU A 98 -0.80 16.08 13.13
C GLU A 98 0.52 16.61 13.73
N ALA A 99 1.64 16.48 13.01
CA ALA A 99 2.91 17.04 13.43
C ALA A 99 3.00 18.53 13.07
N ALA A 100 3.71 19.32 13.87
CA ALA A 100 3.98 20.73 13.58
C ALA A 100 4.97 20.91 12.41
N SER A 101 5.79 19.89 12.14
CA SER A 101 6.77 19.89 11.04
C SER A 101 7.13 18.47 10.61
N LEU A 102 7.78 18.34 9.44
CA LEU A 102 8.34 17.05 9.00
C LEU A 102 9.47 16.57 9.93
N ASP A 103 10.27 17.48 10.49
CA ASP A 103 11.35 17.10 11.39
C ASP A 103 10.81 16.45 12.68
N GLU A 104 9.73 17.02 13.23
CA GLU A 104 9.02 16.43 14.37
C GLU A 104 8.40 15.08 13.99
N TRP A 105 7.73 15.01 12.84
CA TRP A 105 7.10 13.77 12.36
C TRP A 105 8.12 12.63 12.20
N LEU A 106 9.30 12.95 11.67
CA LEU A 106 10.42 12.02 11.52
C LEU A 106 10.98 11.62 12.88
N PHE A 107 11.20 12.56 13.80
CA PHE A 107 11.72 12.29 15.15
C PHE A 107 10.83 11.31 15.94
N ASN A 108 9.51 11.42 15.76
CA ASN A 108 8.53 10.58 16.44
C ASN A 108 8.22 9.25 15.73
N GLY A 109 8.89 8.94 14.61
CA GLY A 109 8.71 7.67 13.91
C GLY A 109 7.44 7.58 13.05
N GLY A 110 6.89 8.72 12.64
CA GLY A 110 5.73 8.79 11.76
C GLY A 110 5.79 7.94 10.48
N PRO A 111 6.95 7.75 9.81
CA PRO A 111 7.06 6.83 8.67
C PRO A 111 6.59 5.41 8.96
N TYR A 112 6.81 4.91 10.18
CA TYR A 112 6.45 3.55 10.54
C TYR A 112 4.94 3.32 10.48
N GLU A 113 4.16 4.17 11.15
CA GLU A 113 2.70 4.06 11.14
C GLU A 113 2.13 4.21 9.72
N LEU A 114 2.64 5.19 8.94
CA LEU A 114 2.22 5.38 7.55
C LEU A 114 2.45 4.11 6.73
N ILE A 115 3.65 3.52 6.80
CA ILE A 115 4.00 2.31 6.06
C ILE A 115 3.10 1.15 6.50
N VAL A 116 2.97 0.89 7.80
CA VAL A 116 2.18 -0.23 8.33
C VAL A 116 0.71 -0.11 7.91
N CYS A 117 0.09 1.06 8.10
CA CYS A 117 -1.31 1.26 7.72
C CYS A 117 -1.55 1.04 6.21
N HIS A 118 -0.72 1.63 5.35
CA HIS A 118 -0.86 1.47 3.90
C HIS A 118 -0.54 0.05 3.45
N PHE A 119 0.48 -0.58 4.03
CA PHE A 119 0.85 -1.95 3.73
C PHE A 119 -0.27 -2.94 4.10
N LEU A 120 -0.85 -2.81 5.30
CA LEU A 120 -1.95 -3.66 5.76
C LEU A 120 -3.17 -3.56 4.83
N LEU A 121 -3.58 -2.34 4.45
CA LEU A 121 -4.64 -2.15 3.46
C LEU A 121 -4.28 -2.81 2.12
N GLY A 122 -3.04 -2.63 1.68
CA GLY A 122 -2.52 -3.19 0.44
C GLY A 122 -2.56 -4.73 0.42
N ILE A 123 -2.09 -5.40 1.46
CA ILE A 123 -2.08 -6.88 1.53
C ILE A 123 -3.49 -7.46 1.69
N CYS A 124 -4.39 -6.79 2.41
CA CYS A 124 -5.80 -7.21 2.47
C CYS A 124 -6.46 -7.11 1.08
N CYS A 125 -6.17 -6.04 0.33
CA CYS A 125 -6.63 -5.92 -1.05
C CYS A 125 -5.95 -6.94 -1.98
N TYR A 126 -4.68 -7.25 -1.75
CA TYR A 126 -3.97 -8.29 -2.51
C TYR A 126 -4.65 -9.66 -2.35
N MET A 127 -4.99 -10.04 -1.11
CA MET A 127 -5.77 -11.25 -0.82
C MET A 127 -7.11 -11.26 -1.56
N GLY A 128 -7.85 -10.14 -1.52
CA GLY A 128 -9.11 -10.00 -2.27
C GLY A 128 -8.93 -10.09 -3.79
N ARG A 129 -7.83 -9.56 -4.32
CA ARG A 129 -7.49 -9.62 -5.75
C ARG A 129 -7.18 -11.04 -6.21
N GLU A 130 -6.55 -11.87 -5.38
CA GLU A 130 -6.35 -13.30 -5.67
C GLU A 130 -7.69 -14.02 -5.84
N TRP A 131 -8.63 -13.78 -4.93
CA TRP A 131 -10.00 -14.28 -5.05
C TRP A 131 -10.68 -13.76 -6.32
N GLU A 132 -10.63 -12.45 -6.57
CA GLU A 132 -11.30 -11.82 -7.71
C GLU A 132 -10.82 -12.42 -9.04
N LEU A 133 -9.51 -12.56 -9.24
CA LEU A 133 -8.95 -13.16 -10.44
C LEU A 133 -9.30 -14.65 -10.55
N SER A 134 -9.28 -15.40 -9.45
CA SER A 134 -9.68 -16.80 -9.45
C SER A 134 -11.12 -16.98 -9.96
N PHE A 135 -12.02 -16.06 -9.58
CA PHE A 135 -13.39 -16.04 -10.07
C PHE A 135 -13.46 -15.71 -11.56
N ARG A 136 -12.72 -14.71 -12.05
CA ARG A 136 -12.69 -14.35 -13.49
C ARG A 136 -12.22 -15.50 -14.38
N LEU A 137 -11.31 -16.34 -13.87
CA LEU A 137 -10.75 -17.48 -14.59
C LEU A 137 -11.51 -18.79 -14.36
N GLY A 138 -12.58 -18.79 -13.54
CA GLY A 138 -13.34 -20.01 -13.22
C GLY A 138 -12.56 -21.03 -12.38
N MET A 139 -11.57 -20.57 -11.61
CA MET A 139 -10.76 -21.40 -10.72
C MET A 139 -11.46 -21.66 -9.37
N ARG A 140 -10.93 -22.60 -8.59
CA ARG A 140 -11.36 -22.81 -7.19
C ARG A 140 -10.86 -21.64 -6.32
N PRO A 141 -11.71 -21.00 -5.48
CA PRO A 141 -11.42 -19.71 -4.88
C PRO A 141 -10.67 -19.79 -3.53
N TRP A 142 -9.65 -20.65 -3.41
CA TRP A 142 -9.01 -20.93 -2.10
C TRP A 142 -7.54 -20.53 -1.99
N ILE A 143 -6.96 -19.94 -3.04
CA ILE A 143 -5.61 -19.38 -2.98
C ILE A 143 -5.55 -18.25 -1.94
N SER A 144 -6.55 -17.37 -1.94
CA SER A 144 -6.66 -16.28 -0.95
C SER A 144 -6.82 -16.78 0.49
N VAL A 145 -7.38 -17.99 0.69
CA VAL A 145 -7.53 -18.61 2.02
C VAL A 145 -6.20 -19.18 2.51
N ALA A 146 -5.33 -19.63 1.61
CA ALA A 146 -3.97 -20.02 1.98
C ALA A 146 -3.08 -18.81 2.29
N TYR A 147 -3.43 -17.62 1.78
CA TYR A 147 -2.70 -16.38 2.02
C TYR A 147 -3.04 -15.71 3.36
N SER A 148 -4.26 -15.92 3.90
CA SER A 148 -4.72 -15.35 5.19
C SER A 148 -4.00 -15.94 6.38
#